data_AF-A0A7Y6E544-F1
#
_entry.id   AF-A0A7Y6E544-F1
#
_cell.length_a   1.000
_cell.length_b   1.000
_cell.length_c   1.000
_cell.angle_alpha   90.00
_cell.angle_beta   90.00
_cell.angle_gamma   90.00
#
_symmetry.space_group_name_H-M   'P 1'
#
loop_
_entity.id
_entity.type
_entity.pdbx_description
1 polymer ?
#
loop_
_entity_poly.entity_id
_entity_poly.type
_entity_poly.pdbx_seq_one_letter_code
_entity_poly.pdbx_strand_id
1 'polypeptide(L)'
;GAPEIASNCRQVLMVLRHSTRNFVPALDFVTTLGHGAGPHDRARLGMPGAGPVAVITDLGILRPDPETAELVLTDLHPGIGADQVRAATGWELRVAPRPVVTAPPTDAELLALRGLKAAGKADA
;
A
#
# COMPACT_ATOMS: atom_id res chain seq x y z
N GLY A 1 2.86 3.54 -18.57
CA GLY A 1 1.69 3.99 -17.79
C GLY A 1 1.98 4.15 -16.30
N ALA A 2 2.20 3.05 -15.58
CA ALA A 2 2.50 3.09 -14.14
C ALA A 2 3.78 3.88 -13.77
N PRO A 3 4.89 3.82 -14.54
CA PRO A 3 6.08 4.62 -14.24
C PRO A 3 5.81 6.13 -14.26
N GLU A 4 5.03 6.58 -15.24
CA GLU A 4 4.66 7.99 -15.42
C GLU A 4 3.71 8.45 -14.32
N ILE A 5 2.75 7.61 -13.91
CA ILE A 5 1.87 7.87 -12.75
C ILE A 5 2.71 8.03 -11.48
N ALA A 6 3.60 7.08 -11.19
CA ALA A 6 4.39 7.12 -9.96
C ALA A 6 5.40 8.27 -9.91
N SER A 7 5.84 8.72 -11.07
CA SER A 7 6.79 9.84 -11.19
C SER A 7 6.09 11.20 -11.10
N ASN A 8 4.84 11.34 -11.58
CA ASN A 8 4.22 12.66 -11.79
C ASN A 8 3.01 12.95 -10.90
N CYS A 9 2.38 11.94 -10.28
CA CYS A 9 1.27 12.19 -9.37
C CYS A 9 1.74 12.80 -8.04
N ARG A 10 0.90 13.67 -7.46
CA ARG A 10 1.16 14.27 -6.14
C ARG A 10 1.38 13.20 -5.06
N GLN A 11 0.58 12.13 -5.09
CA GLN A 11 0.64 10.98 -4.18
C GLN A 11 0.20 9.74 -4.93
N VAL A 12 0.70 8.58 -4.52
CA VAL A 12 0.37 7.27 -5.10
C VAL A 12 -0.11 6.34 -3.99
N LEU A 13 -1.22 5.64 -4.24
CA LEU A 13 -1.70 4.55 -3.40
C LEU A 13 -1.54 3.24 -4.16
N MET A 14 -0.98 2.24 -3.51
CA MET A 14 -0.82 0.91 -4.08
C MET A 14 -1.86 -0.03 -3.47
N VAL A 15 -2.53 -0.82 -4.30
CA VAL A 15 -3.50 -1.83 -3.87
C VAL A 15 -3.10 -3.17 -4.46
N LEU A 16 -2.84 -4.15 -3.59
CA LEU A 16 -2.42 -5.49 -4.01
C LEU A 16 -2.68 -6.52 -2.91
N ARG A 17 -2.72 -7.79 -3.29
CA ARG A 17 -2.84 -8.89 -2.32
C ARG A 17 -1.53 -9.11 -1.57
N HIS A 18 -1.61 -9.28 -0.25
CA HIS A 18 -0.46 -9.55 0.60
C HIS A 18 -0.01 -11.00 0.47
N SER A 19 1.24 -11.22 0.11
CA SER A 19 1.87 -12.54 0.10
C SER A 19 3.37 -12.43 0.00
N THR A 20 4.10 -13.48 0.39
CA THR A 20 5.56 -13.56 0.29
C THR A 20 6.06 -13.52 -1.16
N ARG A 21 5.17 -13.76 -2.14
CA ARG A 21 5.47 -13.60 -3.57
C ARG A 21 5.45 -12.14 -4.02
N ASN A 22 4.59 -11.31 -3.42
CA ASN A 22 4.43 -9.91 -3.78
C ASN A 22 5.30 -8.98 -2.92
N PHE A 23 5.53 -9.37 -1.67
CA PHE A 23 6.33 -8.64 -0.69
C PHE A 23 7.67 -9.36 -0.52
N VAL A 24 8.59 -9.11 -1.46
CA VAL A 24 9.94 -9.70 -1.49
C VAL A 24 11.00 -8.70 -1.01
N PRO A 25 12.15 -9.18 -0.47
CA PRO A 25 13.21 -8.29 0.02
C PRO A 25 13.90 -7.50 -1.10
N ALA A 26 13.90 -8.03 -2.33
CA ALA A 26 14.41 -7.35 -3.51
C ALA A 26 13.58 -7.74 -4.74
N LEU A 27 13.27 -6.77 -5.59
CA LEU A 27 12.59 -7.00 -6.87
C LEU A 27 13.60 -7.46 -7.92
N ASP A 28 13.21 -8.42 -8.76
CA ASP A 28 14.02 -8.84 -9.91
C ASP A 28 14.19 -7.70 -10.94
N PHE A 29 13.17 -6.87 -11.07
CA PHE A 29 13.16 -5.72 -11.96
C PHE A 29 12.24 -4.61 -11.46
N VAL A 30 12.75 -3.38 -11.43
CA VAL A 30 11.99 -2.19 -11.00
C VAL A 30 11.30 -1.57 -12.22
N THR A 31 10.07 -2.00 -12.50
CA THR A 31 9.27 -1.38 -13.57
C THR A 31 8.87 0.06 -13.23
N THR A 32 8.53 0.33 -11.97
CA THR A 32 8.00 1.60 -11.48
C THR A 32 8.71 1.95 -10.18
N LEU A 33 9.39 3.09 -10.12
CA LEU A 33 10.11 3.51 -8.92
C LEU A 33 9.13 3.94 -7.83
N GLY A 34 9.25 3.31 -6.65
CA GLY A 34 8.64 3.77 -5.41
C GLY A 34 9.46 4.90 -4.77
N HIS A 35 10.03 4.62 -3.61
CA HIS A 35 10.97 5.52 -2.93
C HIS A 35 12.44 5.26 -3.28
N GLY A 36 12.77 4.20 -4.02
CA GLY A 36 14.16 3.83 -4.30
C GLY A 36 14.82 3.18 -3.09
N ALA A 37 16.11 3.46 -2.87
CA ALA A 37 16.88 2.92 -1.73
C ALA A 37 16.66 3.71 -0.43
N GLY A 38 15.98 4.86 -0.48
CA GLY A 38 15.72 5.69 0.70
C GLY A 38 14.98 6.99 0.36
N PRO A 39 14.66 7.83 1.35
CA PRO A 39 13.72 8.96 1.20
C PRO A 39 14.18 10.06 0.22
N HIS A 40 15.45 10.09 -0.17
CA HIS A 40 16.03 11.13 -1.03
C HIS A 40 16.13 10.75 -2.51
N ASP A 41 15.95 9.47 -2.86
CA ASP A 41 16.21 9.02 -4.24
C ASP A 41 15.26 9.62 -5.26
N ARG A 42 13.97 9.77 -4.90
CA ARG A 42 13.00 10.45 -5.76
C ARG A 42 13.44 11.87 -6.09
N ALA A 43 13.86 12.63 -5.08
CA ALA A 43 14.32 14.01 -5.25
C ALA A 43 15.59 14.08 -6.12
N ARG A 44 16.56 13.18 -5.88
CA ARG A 44 17.78 13.07 -6.70
C ARG A 44 17.49 12.78 -8.17
N LEU A 45 16.44 12.01 -8.44
CA LEU A 45 16.00 11.66 -9.80
C LEU A 45 15.05 12.70 -10.41
N GLY A 46 14.79 13.81 -9.72
CA GLY A 46 13.90 14.88 -10.19
C GLY A 46 12.42 14.47 -10.25
N MET A 47 12.02 13.43 -9.53
CA MET A 47 10.63 12.97 -9.51
C MET A 47 9.79 13.85 -8.59
N PRO A 48 8.76 14.56 -9.09
CA PRO A 48 7.87 15.34 -8.25
C PRO A 48 6.97 14.47 -7.38
N GLY A 49 6.29 15.11 -6.42
CA GLY A 49 5.31 14.47 -5.56
C GLY A 49 5.90 13.55 -4.48
N ALA A 50 5.02 13.03 -3.63
CA ALA A 50 5.39 12.22 -2.47
C ALA A 50 5.62 10.74 -2.81
N GLY A 51 5.36 10.30 -4.04
CA GLY A 51 5.44 8.88 -4.41
C GLY A 51 4.41 8.02 -3.67
N PRO A 52 4.70 6.72 -3.44
CA PRO A 52 3.83 5.85 -2.65
C PRO A 52 3.67 6.36 -1.22
N VAL A 53 2.43 6.67 -0.81
CA VAL A 53 2.13 7.11 0.56
C VAL A 53 1.42 6.05 1.39
N ALA A 54 0.85 5.04 0.73
CA ALA A 54 0.26 3.88 1.38
C ALA A 54 0.19 2.68 0.43
N VAL A 55 0.34 1.50 1.03
CA VAL A 55 0.13 0.19 0.40
C VAL A 55 -1.02 -0.48 1.14
N ILE A 56 -2.17 -0.58 0.48
CA ILE A 56 -3.40 -1.16 1.02
C ILE A 56 -3.49 -2.61 0.53
N THR A 57 -3.64 -3.53 1.48
CA THR A 57 -3.68 -4.97 1.20
C THR A 57 -4.94 -5.62 1.75
N ASP A 58 -5.10 -6.93 1.58
CA ASP A 58 -6.15 -7.71 2.24
C ASP A 58 -5.89 -7.95 3.74
N LEU A 59 -4.70 -7.61 4.25
CA LEU A 59 -4.32 -7.80 5.66
C LEU A 59 -4.26 -6.50 6.47
N GLY A 60 -3.98 -5.38 5.82
CA GLY A 60 -3.76 -4.09 6.48
C GLY A 60 -3.14 -3.06 5.55
N ILE A 61 -2.73 -1.93 6.14
CA ILE A 61 -2.11 -0.80 5.44
C ILE A 61 -0.67 -0.64 5.91
N LEU A 62 0.24 -0.60 4.95
CA LEU A 62 1.65 -0.26 5.17
C LEU A 62 1.91 1.15 4.67
N ARG A 63 2.72 1.91 5.40
CA ARG A 63 3.13 3.26 5.02
C ARG A 63 4.65 3.37 5.07
N PRO A 64 5.29 4.15 4.18
CA PRO A 64 6.72 4.39 4.24
C PRO A 64 7.05 5.14 5.53
N ASP A 65 8.05 4.66 6.25
CA ASP A 65 8.67 5.36 7.36
C ASP A 65 9.32 6.67 6.84
N PRO A 66 9.12 7.81 7.50
CA PRO A 66 9.56 9.11 6.97
C PRO A 66 11.08 9.27 6.93
N GLU A 67 11.83 8.51 7.74
CA GLU A 67 13.29 8.61 7.84
C GLU A 67 14.01 7.60 6.94
N THR A 68 13.40 6.43 6.73
CA THR A 68 14.02 5.30 6.00
C THR A 68 13.34 5.00 4.67
N ALA A 69 12.11 5.48 4.47
CA ALA A 69 11.20 5.13 3.37
C ALA A 69 10.81 3.64 3.29
N GLU A 70 11.18 2.83 4.29
CA GLU A 70 10.82 1.42 4.39
C GLU A 70 9.33 1.27 4.73
N LEU A 71 8.67 0.26 4.18
CA LEU A 71 7.27 -0.03 4.51
C LEU A 71 7.13 -0.53 5.95
N VAL A 72 6.31 0.18 6.73
CA VAL A 72 5.93 -0.18 8.10
C VAL A 72 4.44 -0.50 8.16
N LEU A 73 4.08 -1.61 8.78
CA LEU A 73 2.69 -1.95 9.07
C LEU A 73 2.12 -0.95 10.08
N THR A 74 1.15 -0.16 9.66
CA THR A 74 0.56 0.92 10.45
C THR A 74 -0.88 0.64 10.82
N ASP A 75 -1.62 -0.07 9.95
CA ASP A 75 -3.01 -0.42 10.20
C ASP A 75 -3.24 -1.91 9.94
N LEU A 76 -4.03 -2.54 10.79
CA LEU A 76 -4.50 -3.93 10.65
C LEU A 76 -5.97 -3.92 10.27
N HIS A 77 -6.39 -4.82 9.38
CA HIS A 77 -7.82 -5.04 9.16
C HIS A 77 -8.44 -5.85 10.32
N PRO A 78 -9.76 -5.72 10.56
CA PRO A 78 -10.42 -6.43 11.65
C PRO A 78 -10.14 -7.94 11.61
N GLY A 79 -9.70 -8.49 12.74
CA GLY A 79 -9.37 -9.92 12.89
C GLY A 79 -7.98 -10.32 12.41
N ILE A 80 -7.17 -9.40 11.85
CA ILE A 80 -5.80 -9.68 11.42
C ILE A 80 -4.81 -9.32 12.52
N GLY A 81 -3.90 -10.25 12.84
CA GLY A 81 -2.80 -10.03 13.77
C GLY A 81 -1.50 -9.62 13.05
N ALA A 82 -0.61 -8.89 13.75
CA ALA A 82 0.68 -8.49 13.18
C ALA A 82 1.55 -9.69 12.75
N ASP A 83 1.52 -10.79 13.51
CA ASP A 83 2.28 -12.01 13.19
C ASP A 83 1.82 -12.67 11.88
N GLN A 84 0.53 -12.58 11.57
CA GLN A 84 -0.01 -13.06 10.29
C GLN A 84 0.55 -12.25 9.12
N VAL A 85 0.66 -10.92 9.28
CA VAL A 85 1.23 -10.05 8.24
C VAL A 85 2.72 -10.32 8.07
N ARG A 86 3.46 -10.47 9.18
CA ARG A 86 4.88 -10.85 9.18
C ARG A 86 5.09 -12.17 8.43
N ALA A 87 4.31 -13.20 8.74
CA ALA A 87 4.39 -14.50 8.07
C ALA A 87 4.07 -14.43 6.57
N ALA A 88 3.30 -13.42 6.14
CA ALA A 88 2.98 -13.16 4.73
C ALA A 88 3.97 -12.21 4.04
N THR A 89 5.04 -11.76 4.72
CA THR A 89 6.04 -10.83 4.19
C THR A 89 7.38 -11.55 4.01
N GLY A 90 8.06 -11.33 2.88
CA GLY A 90 9.33 -12.00 2.53
C GLY A 90 10.57 -11.39 3.18
N TRP A 91 10.42 -10.39 4.04
CA TRP A 91 11.49 -9.77 4.81
C TRP A 91 11.03 -9.49 6.25
N GLU A 92 11.95 -9.05 7.10
CA GLU A 92 11.67 -8.67 8.49
C GLU A 92 10.82 -7.39 8.57
N LEU A 93 9.50 -7.56 8.45
CA LEU A 93 8.57 -6.44 8.43
C LEU A 93 8.59 -5.64 9.73
N ARG A 94 8.81 -4.33 9.65
CA ARG A 94 8.59 -3.42 10.79
C ARG A 94 7.10 -3.19 11.01
N VAL A 95 6.70 -3.18 12.28
CA VAL A 95 5.33 -2.88 12.72
C VAL A 95 5.38 -1.64 13.60
N ALA A 96 4.46 -0.71 13.38
CA ALA A 96 4.35 0.48 14.21
C ALA A 96 4.16 0.09 15.70
N PRO A 97 4.66 0.88 16.66
CA PRO A 97 4.51 0.55 18.09
C PRO A 97 3.06 0.35 18.54
N ARG A 98 2.12 1.04 17.89
CA ARG A 98 0.68 0.96 18.12
C ARG A 98 -0.03 0.95 16.78
N PRO A 99 -0.13 -0.19 16.08
CA PRO A 99 -0.88 -0.25 14.84
C PRO A 99 -2.37 -0.09 15.16
N VAL A 100 -3.07 0.68 14.34
CA VAL A 100 -4.51 0.90 14.51
C VAL A 100 -5.29 -0.19 13.79
N VAL A 101 -6.50 -0.49 14.24
CA VAL A 101 -7.41 -1.36 13.48
C VAL A 101 -8.27 -0.49 12.58
N THR A 102 -8.32 -0.79 11.28
CA THR A 102 -9.16 -0.04 10.34
C THR A 102 -10.64 -0.21 10.71
N ALA A 103 -11.40 0.87 10.69
CA ALA A 103 -12.83 0.81 10.95
C ALA A 103 -13.54 -0.07 9.89
N PRO A 104 -14.53 -0.89 10.29
CA PRO A 104 -15.39 -1.54 9.31
C PRO A 104 -16.17 -0.47 8.52
N PRO A 105 -16.50 -0.74 7.25
CA PRO A 105 -17.35 0.16 6.47
C PRO A 105 -18.69 0.38 7.16
N THR A 106 -19.20 1.60 7.08
CA THR A 106 -20.54 1.96 7.54
C THR A 106 -21.62 1.40 6.62
N ASP A 107 -22.85 1.29 7.11
CA ASP A 107 -23.99 0.86 6.30
C ASP A 107 -24.22 1.74 5.08
N ALA A 108 -24.00 3.06 5.21
CA ALA A 108 -24.11 4.01 4.11
C ALA A 108 -23.06 3.75 3.02
N GLU A 109 -21.80 3.50 3.41
CA GLU A 109 -20.72 3.16 2.47
C GLU A 109 -20.99 1.81 1.79
N LEU A 110 -21.47 0.81 2.52
CA LEU A 110 -21.85 -0.49 1.96
C LEU A 110 -23.02 -0.37 0.97
N LEU A 111 -24.02 0.45 1.28
CA LEU A 111 -25.14 0.72 0.39
C LEU A 111 -24.66 1.39 -0.90
N ALA A 112 -23.84 2.44 -0.79
CA ALA A 112 -23.26 3.14 -1.93
C ALA A 112 -22.43 2.20 -2.82
N LEU A 113 -21.56 1.39 -2.22
CA LEU A 113 -20.74 0.41 -2.94
C LEU A 113 -21.59 -0.60 -3.71
N ARG A 114 -22.64 -1.14 -3.08
CA ARG A 114 -23.56 -2.10 -3.71
C ARG A 114 -24.33 -1.46 -4.85
N GLY A 115 -24.75 -0.19 -4.70
CA GLY A 115 -25.38 0.59 -5.75
C GLY A 115 -24.48 0.79 -6.97
N LEU A 116 -23.23 1.21 -6.77
CA LEU A 116 -22.24 1.37 -7.84
C LEU A 116 -21.96 0.06 -8.58
N LYS A 117 -21.85 -1.06 -7.85
CA LYS A 117 -21.63 -2.39 -8.44
C LYS A 117 -22.81 -2.86 -9.29
N ALA A 118 -24.04 -2.53 -8.89
CA ALA A 118 -25.23 -2.87 -9.66
C ALA A 118 -25.29 -2.05 -10.95
N ALA A 119 -25.01 -0.74 -10.88
CA ALA A 119 -24.96 0.14 -12.05
C ALA A 119 -23.90 -0.30 -13.06
N GLY A 120 -22.67 -0.60 -12.62
CA GLY A 120 -21.59 -1.04 -13.50
C GLY A 120 -21.76 -2.44 -14.11
N LYS A 121 -22.77 -3.21 -13.68
CA LYS A 121 -23.14 -4.50 -14.28
C LYS A 121 -24.33 -4.39 -15.24
N ALA A 122 -25.08 -3.30 -15.21
CA ALA A 122 -26.24 -3.12 -16.09
C ALA A 122 -25.82 -2.79 -17.54
N ASP A 123 -24.56 -2.38 -17.74
CA ASP A 123 -23.98 -1.98 -19.02
C ASP A 123 -22.99 -3.02 -19.62
N ALA A 124 -22.97 -4.26 -19.08
CA ALA A 124 -22.10 -5.36 -19.53
C ALA A 124 -22.91 -6.64 -19.80
#